data_AF-A0A3M5SWV4-F1
#
_entry.id   AF-A0A3M5SWV4-F1
#
_cell.length_a   1.000
_cell.length_b   1.000
_cell.length_c   1.000
_cell.angle_alpha   90.00
_cell.angle_beta   90.00
_cell.angle_gamma   90.00
#
_symmetry.space_group_name_H-M   'P 1'
#
loop_
_entity.id
_entity.type
_entity.pdbx_description
1 polymer ?
#
loop_
_entity_poly.entity_id
_entity_poly.type
_entity_poly.pdbx_seq_one_letter_code
_entity_poly.pdbx_strand_id
1 'polypeptide(L)'
;GIERELRDVSDEQRYIGRQKKSLPELAKLKAWMEKTQPQVTSQSVLGEAVNYLANNWTRLERYIEAGFLPIDNNAAERAIRPFAIGRKAWLFSD
;
A
#
# COMPACT_ATOMS: atom_id res chain seq x y z
N GLY A 1 -16.18 -3.19 -2.67
CA GLY A 1 -14.71 -3.23 -2.66
C GLY A 1 -14.30 -3.19 -1.21
N ILE A 2 -13.49 -4.13 -0.75
CA ILE A 2 -13.42 -4.53 0.66
C ILE A 2 -13.24 -3.33 1.61
N GLU A 3 -12.26 -2.45 1.38
CA GLU A 3 -12.03 -1.29 2.26
C GLU A 3 -13.17 -0.26 2.25
N ARG A 4 -13.91 -0.13 1.15
CA ARG A 4 -15.10 0.74 1.10
C ARG A 4 -16.21 0.22 2.00
N GLU A 5 -16.36 -1.10 2.10
CA GLU A 5 -17.34 -1.75 2.97
C GLU A 5 -16.92 -1.68 4.45
N LEU A 6 -15.62 -1.60 4.74
CA LEU A 6 -15.07 -1.53 6.09
C LEU A 6 -14.73 -0.09 6.53
N ARG A 7 -15.28 0.92 5.86
CA ARG A 7 -14.95 2.32 6.11
C ARG A 7 -15.44 2.79 7.49
N ASP A 8 -16.72 2.59 7.76
CA ASP A 8 -17.42 3.18 8.90
C ASP A 8 -17.60 2.21 10.09
N VAL A 9 -16.84 1.13 10.10
CA VAL A 9 -16.83 0.14 11.19
C VAL A 9 -15.70 0.41 12.20
N SER A 10 -15.77 -0.22 13.37
CA SER A 10 -14.70 -0.13 14.37
C SER A 10 -13.39 -0.74 13.84
N ASP A 11 -12.26 -0.37 14.45
CA ASP A 11 -10.96 -0.94 14.08
C ASP A 11 -10.93 -2.47 14.25
N GLU A 12 -11.56 -3.00 15.29
CA GLU A 12 -11.68 -4.45 15.50
C GLU A 12 -12.48 -5.12 14.37
N GLN A 13 -13.62 -4.55 13.99
CA GLN A 13 -14.44 -5.05 12.88
C GLN A 13 -13.70 -4.95 11.55
N ARG A 14 -12.93 -3.86 11.34
CA ARG A 14 -12.10 -3.67 10.15
C ARG A 14 -11.01 -4.73 10.08
N TYR A 15 -10.32 -5.01 11.19
CA TYR A 15 -9.32 -6.08 11.27
C TYR A 15 -9.93 -7.43 10.91
N ILE A 16 -11.03 -7.83 11.56
CA ILE A 16 -11.71 -9.10 11.27
C ILE A 16 -12.15 -9.17 9.80
N GLY A 17 -12.68 -8.06 9.27
CA GLY A 17 -13.07 -7.95 7.86
C GLY A 17 -11.89 -8.17 6.90
N ARG A 18 -10.75 -7.55 7.18
CA ARG A 18 -9.51 -7.70 6.40
C ARG A 18 -8.96 -9.13 6.47
N GLN A 19 -8.95 -9.75 7.65
CA GLN A 19 -8.53 -11.15 7.80
C GLN A 19 -9.43 -12.11 7.00
N LYS A 20 -10.74 -11.86 6.94
CA LYS A 20 -11.70 -12.71 6.21
C LYS A 20 -11.71 -12.47 4.70
N LYS A 21 -11.56 -11.22 4.27
CA LYS A 21 -11.78 -10.81 2.86
C LYS A 21 -10.49 -10.41 2.15
N SER A 22 -9.62 -9.61 2.78
CA SER A 22 -8.42 -9.07 2.12
C SER A 22 -7.26 -10.06 2.12
N LEU A 23 -7.03 -10.77 3.22
CA LEU A 23 -5.92 -11.72 3.33
C LEU A 23 -5.95 -12.81 2.25
N PRO A 24 -7.09 -13.46 1.93
CA PRO A 24 -7.14 -14.44 0.83
C PRO A 24 -6.79 -13.85 -0.54
N GLU A 25 -7.20 -12.61 -0.82
CA GLU A 25 -6.89 -11.95 -2.10
C GLU A 25 -5.41 -11.56 -2.18
N LEU A 26 -4.83 -11.08 -1.08
CA LEU A 26 -3.39 -10.83 -0.98
C LEU A 26 -2.59 -12.12 -1.17
N ALA A 27 -3.02 -13.23 -0.58
CA ALA A 27 -2.37 -14.53 -0.76
C ALA A 27 -2.37 -14.99 -2.23
N LYS A 28 -3.51 -14.83 -2.94
CA LYS A 28 -3.60 -15.12 -4.38
C LYS A 28 -2.66 -14.23 -5.19
N LEU A 29 -2.64 -12.93 -4.88
CA LEU A 29 -1.76 -11.97 -5.56
C LEU A 29 -0.29 -12.30 -5.32
N LYS A 30 0.08 -12.68 -4.09
CA LYS A 30 1.44 -13.09 -3.73
C LYS A 30 1.88 -14.30 -4.52
N ALA A 31 1.06 -15.34 -4.54
CA ALA A 31 1.34 -16.57 -5.27
C ALA A 31 1.47 -16.33 -6.78
N TRP A 32 0.63 -15.45 -7.34
CA TRP A 32 0.76 -15.03 -8.74
C TRP A 32 2.08 -14.28 -8.98
N MET A 33 2.40 -13.31 -8.13
CA MET A 33 3.62 -12.51 -8.23
C MET A 33 4.88 -13.39 -8.17
N GLU A 34 4.97 -14.28 -7.18
CA GLU A 34 6.09 -15.21 -7.00
C GLU A 34 6.23 -16.18 -8.19
N LYS A 35 5.11 -16.61 -8.79
CA LYS A 35 5.12 -17.44 -9.99
C LYS A 35 5.56 -16.67 -11.24
N THR A 36 5.13 -15.41 -11.37
CA THR A 36 5.36 -14.60 -12.57
C THR A 36 6.75 -13.97 -12.59
N GLN A 37 7.30 -13.57 -11.44
CA GLN A 37 8.59 -12.89 -11.34
C GLN A 37 9.75 -13.59 -12.08
N PRO A 38 9.95 -14.92 -11.99
CA PRO A 38 11.04 -15.58 -12.74
C PRO A 38 10.76 -15.73 -14.25
N GLN A 39 9.53 -15.49 -14.70
CA GLN A 39 9.12 -15.67 -16.11
C GLN A 39 9.24 -14.38 -16.93
N VAL A 40 9.47 -13.24 -16.27
CA VAL A 40 9.48 -11.92 -16.91
C VAL A 40 10.88 -11.33 -16.91
N THR A 41 11.30 -10.78 -18.04
CA THR A 41 12.56 -10.05 -18.12
C THR A 41 12.44 -8.74 -17.34
N SER A 42 13.44 -8.43 -16.52
CA SER A 42 13.46 -7.23 -15.65
C SER A 42 13.31 -5.90 -16.40
N GLN A 43 13.73 -5.84 -17.67
CA GLN A 43 13.65 -4.65 -18.52
C GLN A 43 12.30 -4.48 -19.23
N SER A 44 11.41 -5.48 -19.14
CA SER A 44 10.06 -5.35 -19.68
C SER A 44 9.19 -4.53 -18.72
N VAL A 45 8.21 -3.79 -19.25
CA VAL A 45 7.25 -3.02 -18.43
C VAL A 45 6.57 -3.91 -17.37
N LEU A 46 6.24 -5.16 -17.74
CA LEU A 46 5.66 -6.12 -16.80
C LEU A 46 6.69 -6.55 -15.74
N GLY A 47 7.93 -6.80 -16.12
CA GLY A 47 9.02 -7.14 -15.20
C GLY A 47 9.30 -6.04 -14.20
N GLU A 48 9.34 -4.78 -14.64
CA GLU A 48 9.47 -3.62 -13.76
C GLU A 48 8.31 -3.55 -12.75
N ALA A 49 7.07 -3.72 -13.22
CA ALA A 49 5.89 -3.69 -12.36
C ALA A 49 5.87 -4.83 -11.31
N VAL A 50 6.17 -6.07 -11.72
CA VAL A 50 6.20 -7.23 -10.82
C VAL A 50 7.33 -7.09 -9.80
N ASN A 51 8.51 -6.63 -10.22
CA ASN A 51 9.63 -6.39 -9.30
C ASN A 51 9.32 -5.25 -8.33
N TYR A 52 8.68 -4.17 -8.78
CA TYR A 52 8.24 -3.10 -7.90
C TYR A 52 7.25 -3.59 -6.85
N LEU A 53 6.26 -4.40 -7.24
CA LEU A 53 5.31 -5.02 -6.32
C LEU A 53 6.03 -5.91 -5.30
N ALA A 54 6.95 -6.76 -5.75
CA ALA A 54 7.69 -7.68 -4.88
C ALA A 54 8.56 -6.92 -3.85
N ASN A 55 9.29 -5.90 -4.30
CA ASN A 55 10.14 -5.08 -3.44
C ASN A 55 9.35 -4.30 -2.38
N ASN A 56 8.06 -4.06 -2.62
CA ASN A 56 7.18 -3.33 -1.71
C ASN A 56 6.16 -4.24 -1.01
N TRP A 57 6.25 -5.56 -1.15
CA TRP A 57 5.24 -6.50 -0.66
C TRP A 57 4.93 -6.32 0.84
N THR A 58 5.99 -6.30 1.66
CA THR A 58 5.83 -6.09 3.11
C THR A 58 5.17 -4.75 3.42
N ARG A 59 5.42 -3.68 2.64
CA ARG A 59 4.74 -2.39 2.85
C ARG A 59 3.27 -2.45 2.44
N LEU A 60 2.98 -3.17 1.35
CA LEU A 60 1.63 -3.35 0.82
C LEU A 60 0.74 -4.12 1.79
N GLU A 61 1.20 -5.20 2.40
CA GLU A 61 0.36 -6.06 3.25
C GLU A 61 0.13 -5.50 4.66
N ARG A 62 0.94 -4.53 5.11
CA ARG A 62 0.86 -4.03 6.50
C ARG A 62 -0.51 -3.51 6.92
N TYR A 63 -1.32 -2.97 6.02
CA TYR A 63 -2.64 -2.44 6.40
C TYR A 63 -3.57 -3.53 6.96
N ILE A 64 -3.33 -4.81 6.67
CA ILE A 64 -4.14 -5.91 7.22
C ILE A 64 -3.70 -6.36 8.63
N GLU A 65 -2.54 -5.90 9.11
CA GLU A 65 -2.00 -6.28 10.43
C GLU A 65 -2.81 -5.70 11.60
N ALA A 66 -3.41 -4.52 11.41
CA ALA A 66 -4.23 -3.88 12.44
C ALA A 66 -5.33 -3.00 11.82
N GLY A 67 -6.48 -2.92 12.48
CA GLY A 67 -7.65 -2.19 11.98
C GLY A 67 -7.46 -0.68 11.84
N PHE A 68 -6.69 -0.06 12.74
CA PHE A 68 -6.42 1.38 12.71
C PHE A 68 -5.45 1.80 11.60
N LEU A 69 -4.76 0.85 10.96
CA LEU A 69 -3.85 1.14 9.87
C LEU A 69 -4.67 1.50 8.60
N PRO A 70 -4.40 2.66 7.98
CA PRO A 70 -5.02 3.00 6.70
C PRO A 70 -4.43 2.14 5.58
N ILE A 71 -5.22 1.86 4.55
CA ILE A 71 -4.74 1.17 3.34
C ILE A 71 -3.80 2.05 2.50
N ASP A 72 -3.89 3.37 2.64
CA ASP A 72 -3.10 4.34 1.90
C ASP A 72 -2.39 5.34 2.83
N ASN A 73 -1.38 6.00 2.28
CA ASN A 73 -0.57 6.98 3.01
C ASN A 73 -1.09 8.42 2.85
N ASN A 74 -2.31 8.61 2.32
CA ASN A 74 -2.77 9.94 1.90
C ASN A 74 -2.84 10.92 3.08
N ALA A 75 -3.13 10.43 4.28
CA ALA A 75 -3.16 11.25 5.48
C ALA A 75 -1.76 11.81 5.82
N ALA A 76 -0.71 10.99 5.79
CA ALA A 76 0.64 11.45 6.06
C ALA A 76 1.15 12.37 4.96
N GLU A 77 0.85 12.07 3.70
CA GLU A 77 1.20 12.95 2.57
C GLU A 77 0.56 14.33 2.68
N ARG A 78 -0.73 14.39 3.09
CA ARG A 78 -1.39 15.68 3.36
C ARG A 78 -0.73 16.42 4.53
N ALA A 79 -0.33 15.72 5.58
CA ALA A 79 0.30 16.33 6.75
C ALA A 79 1.69 16.90 6.45
N ILE A 80 2.50 16.23 5.62
CA ILE A 80 3.85 16.69 5.28
C ILE A 80 3.89 17.73 4.15
N ARG A 81 2.83 17.80 3.33
CA ARG A 81 2.76 18.68 2.15
C ARG A 81 3.07 20.16 2.45
N PRO A 82 2.53 20.80 3.51
CA PRO A 82 2.86 22.19 3.81
C PRO A 82 4.36 22.43 4.02
N PHE A 83 5.03 21.50 4.72
CA PHE A 83 6.46 21.56 4.95
C PHE A 83 7.27 21.36 3.66
N ALA A 84 6.90 20.37 2.84
CA ALA A 84 7.57 20.11 1.57
C ALA A 84 7.47 21.30 0.59
N ILE A 85 6.33 22.01 0.58
CA ILE A 85 6.13 23.23 -0.21
C ILE A 85 6.92 24.40 0.40
N GLY A 86 6.82 24.59 1.72
CA GLY A 86 7.52 25.67 2.44
C GLY A 86 9.04 25.61 2.27
N ARG A 87 9.63 24.41 2.28
CA ARG A 87 11.07 24.21 2.03
C ARG A 87 11.53 24.78 0.68
N LYS A 88 10.68 24.79 -0.36
CA LYS A 88 11.01 25.41 -1.66
C LYS A 88 10.92 26.94 -1.61
N ALA A 89 10.09 27.50 -0.74
CA ALA A 89 9.91 28.94 -0.59
C ALA A 89 10.96 29.59 0.33
N TRP A 90 11.49 28.85 1.31
CA TRP A 90 12.48 29.35 2.27
C TRP A 90 13.92 29.41 1.75
N LEU A 91 14.18 28.91 0.54
CA LEU A 91 15.48 29.07 -0.14
C LEU A 91 15.77 30.53 -0.55
N PHE A 92 14.81 31.44 -0.40
CA PHE A 92 14.93 32.88 -0.70
C PHE A 92 14.50 33.77 0.47
N SER A 93 14.43 33.22 1.69
CA SER A 93 14.11 33.98 2.90
C SER A 93 15.40 34.34 3.64
N ASP A 94 16.17 35.25 3.04
CA ASP A 94 17.22 36.08 3.67
C ASP A 94 16.90 37.54 3.33
#